data_AF-A0A9E5VUY3-F1
#
_entry.id   AF-A0A9E5VUY3-F1
#
_cell.length_a   1.000
_cell.length_b   1.000
_cell.length_c   1.000
_cell.angle_alpha   90.00
_cell.angle_beta   90.00
_cell.angle_gamma   90.00
#
_symmetry.space_group_name_H-M   'P 1'
#
loop_
_entity.id
_entity.type
_entity.pdbx_description
1 polymer ?
#
loop_
_entity_poly.entity_id
_entity_poly.type
_entity_poly.pdbx_seq_one_letter_code
_entity_poly.pdbx_strand_id
1 'polypeptide(L)'
;MAGLRVDDSQFQDRLEREVRARRIARRILDVPEDAPPEELKRAWRRACKENHPDRKAGDPDAARRFAAINGAYRLLVFGEPCRMLLEADDEAPAGTDADGYNLDSRWGYFLWWRDGFFR
;
A
#
# COMPACT_ATOMS: atom_id res chain seq x y z
N MET A 1 -2.58 37.87 -20.62
CA MET A 1 -2.47 37.15 -19.34
C MET A 1 -3.56 36.09 -19.31
N ALA A 2 -3.31 34.91 -19.89
CA ALA A 2 -4.28 33.81 -19.87
C ALA A 2 -4.21 33.13 -18.50
N GLY A 3 -5.21 33.39 -17.65
CA GLY A 3 -5.35 32.68 -16.38
C GLY A 3 -5.67 31.21 -16.68
N LEU A 4 -4.85 30.30 -16.15
CA LEU A 4 -5.19 28.88 -16.10
C LEU A 4 -6.51 28.73 -15.32
N ARG A 5 -7.63 28.63 -16.03
CA ARG A 5 -8.80 27.95 -15.50
C ARG A 5 -8.42 26.48 -15.47
N VAL A 6 -8.00 25.99 -14.30
CA VAL A 6 -8.00 24.56 -14.04
C VAL A 6 -9.43 24.12 -14.30
N ASP A 7 -9.61 23.26 -15.29
CA ASP A 7 -10.92 22.79 -15.72
C ASP A 7 -11.63 22.12 -14.52
N ASP A 8 -12.75 22.69 -14.08
CA ASP A 8 -13.46 22.25 -12.87
C ASP A 8 -13.85 20.76 -12.94
N SER A 9 -14.01 20.19 -14.14
CA SER A 9 -14.28 18.75 -14.34
C SER A 9 -13.10 17.88 -13.91
N GLN A 10 -11.86 18.26 -14.27
CA GLN A 10 -10.66 17.50 -13.89
C GLN A 10 -10.44 17.52 -12.37
N PHE A 11 -10.83 18.60 -11.71
CA PHE A 11 -10.75 18.72 -10.27
C PHE A 11 -11.76 17.80 -9.56
N GLN A 12 -13.04 17.82 -9.97
CA GLN A 12 -14.06 16.93 -9.42
C GLN A 12 -13.70 15.46 -9.64
N ASP A 13 -13.26 15.10 -10.85
CA ASP A 13 -12.85 13.72 -11.18
C ASP A 13 -11.70 13.23 -10.30
N ARG A 14 -10.71 14.10 -10.02
CA ARG A 14 -9.59 13.75 -9.14
C ARG A 14 -10.05 13.52 -7.70
N LEU A 15 -10.91 14.39 -7.19
CA LEU A 15 -11.47 14.26 -5.84
C LEU A 15 -12.30 12.99 -5.68
N GLU A 16 -13.18 12.70 -6.64
CA GLU A 16 -14.01 11.50 -6.61
C GLU A 16 -13.17 10.22 -6.63
N ARG A 17 -12.11 10.19 -7.47
CA ARG A 17 -11.16 9.07 -7.52
C ARG A 17 -10.44 8.89 -6.18
N GLU A 18 -10.00 9.98 -5.56
CA GLU A 18 -9.32 9.92 -4.26
C GLU A 18 -10.26 9.44 -3.15
N VAL A 19 -11.48 9.99 -3.07
CA VAL A 19 -12.50 9.58 -2.09
C VAL A 19 -12.82 8.09 -2.26
N ARG A 20 -13.01 7.63 -3.50
CA ARG A 20 -13.26 6.21 -3.80
C ARG A 20 -12.08 5.33 -3.39
N ALA A 21 -10.85 5.71 -3.71
CA ALA A 21 -9.65 4.95 -3.36
C ALA A 21 -9.49 4.84 -1.83
N ARG A 22 -9.68 5.94 -1.10
CA ARG A 22 -9.63 5.98 0.36
C ARG A 22 -10.74 5.12 1.00
N ARG A 23 -11.93 5.04 0.41
CA ARG A 23 -13.01 4.13 0.86
C ARG A 23 -12.66 2.66 0.63
N ILE A 24 -12.12 2.33 -0.54
CA ILE A 24 -11.70 0.96 -0.86
C ILE A 24 -10.55 0.53 0.07
N ALA A 25 -9.57 1.39 0.31
CA ALA A 25 -8.46 1.12 1.22
C ALA A 25 -8.93 0.78 2.63
N ARG A 26 -9.91 1.53 3.17
CA ARG A 26 -10.49 1.23 4.49
C ARG A 26 -11.21 -0.11 4.53
N ARG A 27 -11.93 -0.47 3.47
CA ARG A 27 -12.58 -1.79 3.36
C ARG A 27 -11.55 -2.92 3.30
N ILE A 28 -10.42 -2.72 2.62
CA ILE A 28 -9.33 -3.72 2.56
C ILE A 28 -8.72 -3.95 3.95
N LEU A 29 -8.54 -2.89 4.74
CA LEU A 29 -8.02 -2.99 6.10
C LEU A 29 -9.09 -3.37 7.13
N ASP A 30 -10.37 -3.43 6.75
CA ASP A 30 -11.50 -3.69 7.63
C ASP A 30 -11.56 -2.72 8.82
N VAL A 31 -11.58 -1.42 8.49
CA VAL A 31 -11.58 -0.29 9.45
C VAL A 31 -12.70 0.71 9.12
N PRO A 32 -13.23 1.43 10.12
CA PRO A 32 -14.25 2.45 9.90
C PRO A 32 -13.71 3.70 9.18
N GLU A 33 -14.60 4.57 8.69
CA GLU A 33 -14.22 5.79 7.95
C GLU A 33 -13.40 6.78 8.79
N ASP A 34 -13.66 6.81 10.09
CA ASP A 34 -13.04 7.66 11.11
C ASP A 34 -11.90 6.98 11.89
N ALA A 35 -11.44 5.80 11.43
CA ALA A 35 -10.39 5.06 12.11
C ALA A 35 -9.12 5.91 12.33
N PRO A 36 -8.65 6.06 13.59
CA PRO A 36 -7.44 6.82 13.86
C PRO A 36 -6.19 6.10 13.31
N PRO A 37 -5.06 6.81 13.12
CA PRO A 37 -3.83 6.22 12.58
C PRO A 37 -3.35 4.97 13.33
N GLU A 38 -3.51 4.92 14.65
CA GLU A 38 -3.14 3.76 15.46
C GLU A 38 -4.00 2.53 15.14
N GLU A 39 -5.28 2.73 14.85
CA GLU A 39 -6.19 1.66 14.45
C GLU A 39 -5.87 1.16 13.05
N LEU A 40 -5.57 2.07 12.11
CA LEU A 40 -5.08 1.71 10.77
C LEU A 40 -3.83 0.83 10.85
N LYS A 41 -2.86 1.22 11.69
CA LYS A 41 -1.63 0.45 11.91
C LYS A 41 -1.92 -0.92 12.52
N ARG A 42 -2.82 -1.01 13.49
CA ARG A 42 -3.22 -2.27 14.12
C ARG A 42 -3.93 -3.21 13.13
N ALA A 43 -4.86 -2.68 12.34
CA ALA A 43 -5.64 -3.44 11.37
C ALA A 43 -4.75 -3.95 10.22
N TRP A 44 -3.86 -3.11 9.70
CA TRP A 44 -2.85 -3.51 8.73
C TRP A 44 -1.95 -4.63 9.24
N ARG A 45 -1.44 -4.53 10.48
CA ARG A 45 -0.64 -5.60 11.10
C ARG A 45 -1.38 -6.93 11.17
N ARG A 46 -2.67 -6.91 11.50
CA ARG A 46 -3.52 -8.10 11.53
C ARG A 46 -3.69 -8.69 10.12
N ALA A 47 -4.06 -7.86 9.16
CA ALA A 47 -4.27 -8.26 7.77
C ALA A 47 -3.01 -8.87 7.12
N CYS A 48 -1.83 -8.30 7.39
CA CYS A 48 -0.54 -8.84 6.96
C CYS A 48 -0.24 -10.23 7.53
N LYS A 49 -0.54 -10.47 8.81
CA LYS A 49 -0.32 -11.77 9.47
C LYS A 49 -1.26 -12.86 8.95
N GLU A 50 -2.48 -12.49 8.57
CA GLU A 50 -3.51 -13.39 8.05
C GLU A 50 -3.30 -13.74 6.58
N ASN A 51 -2.83 -12.78 5.78
CA ASN A 51 -2.58 -12.95 4.35
C ASN A 51 -1.09 -13.17 4.02
N HIS A 52 -0.31 -13.58 5.01
CA HIS A 52 1.11 -13.82 4.83
C HIS A 52 1.35 -14.96 3.80
N PRO A 53 2.20 -14.74 2.78
CA PRO A 53 2.44 -15.75 1.74
C PRO A 53 3.02 -17.06 2.29
N ASP A 54 3.89 -17.03 3.32
CA ASP A 54 4.39 -18.29 3.95
C ASP A 54 3.28 -19.12 4.58
N ARG A 55 2.26 -18.48 5.17
CA ARG A 55 1.12 -19.20 5.77
C ARG A 55 0.16 -19.72 4.71
N LYS A 56 0.25 -19.16 3.50
CA LYS A 56 -0.59 -19.47 2.34
C LYS A 56 0.28 -19.86 1.15
N ALA A 57 1.28 -20.72 1.37
CA ALA A 57 2.32 -21.08 0.39
C ALA A 57 1.81 -21.80 -0.89
N GLY A 58 0.49 -21.90 -1.10
CA GLY A 58 -0.14 -22.41 -2.31
C GLY A 58 -1.27 -21.53 -2.85
N ASP A 59 -1.49 -20.34 -2.30
CA ASP A 59 -2.52 -19.39 -2.76
C ASP A 59 -1.86 -18.32 -3.65
N PRO A 60 -2.03 -18.37 -4.99
CA PRO A 60 -1.45 -17.37 -5.90
C PRO A 60 -2.01 -15.97 -5.66
N ASP A 61 -3.19 -15.86 -5.03
CA ASP A 61 -3.81 -14.58 -4.69
C ASP A 61 -3.37 -14.04 -3.33
N ALA A 62 -2.65 -14.81 -2.50
CA ALA A 62 -2.11 -14.30 -1.23
C ALA A 62 -1.14 -13.12 -1.46
N ALA A 63 -0.30 -13.23 -2.49
CA ALA A 63 0.59 -12.17 -2.92
C ALA A 63 -0.17 -10.89 -3.34
N ARG A 64 -1.27 -11.04 -4.09
CA ARG A 64 -2.11 -9.92 -4.55
C ARG A 64 -2.84 -9.25 -3.38
N ARG A 65 -3.41 -10.03 -2.46
CA ARG A 65 -4.07 -9.52 -1.26
C ARG A 65 -3.09 -8.77 -0.36
N PHE A 66 -1.89 -9.32 -0.18
CA PHE A 66 -0.84 -8.68 0.61
C PHE A 66 -0.41 -7.33 0.03
N ALA A 67 -0.23 -7.26 -1.30
CA ALA A 67 0.06 -6.01 -2.00
C ALA A 67 -1.07 -4.98 -1.83
N ALA A 68 -2.33 -5.41 -1.95
CA ALA A 68 -3.50 -4.55 -1.75
C ALA A 68 -3.59 -4.00 -0.31
N ILE A 69 -3.31 -4.82 0.70
CA ILE A 69 -3.27 -4.42 2.11
C ILE A 69 -2.20 -3.33 2.35
N ASN A 70 -1.01 -3.50 1.77
CA ASN A 70 0.05 -2.50 1.89
C ASN A 70 -0.30 -1.21 1.16
N GLY A 71 -0.87 -1.30 -0.03
CA GLY A 71 -1.29 -0.12 -0.78
C GLY A 71 -2.41 0.66 -0.10
N ALA A 72 -3.35 -0.05 0.53
CA ALA A 72 -4.41 0.55 1.33
C ALA A 72 -3.85 1.35 2.51
N TYR A 73 -2.90 0.77 3.26
CA TYR A 73 -2.26 1.45 4.38
C TYR A 73 -1.49 2.70 3.95
N ARG A 74 -0.71 2.62 2.85
CA ARG A 74 0.03 3.78 2.33
C ARG A 74 -0.86 4.94 1.94
N LEU A 75 -1.96 4.65 1.24
CA LEU A 75 -2.92 5.69 0.84
C LEU A 75 -3.55 6.38 2.05
N LEU A 76 -3.87 5.63 3.10
CA LEU A 76 -4.54 6.19 4.27
C LEU A 76 -3.60 6.97 5.18
N VAL A 77 -2.35 6.54 5.34
CA VAL A 77 -1.39 7.17 6.26
C VAL A 77 -0.59 8.28 5.58
N PHE A 78 -0.09 8.06 4.37
CA PHE A 78 0.82 9.00 3.69
C PHE A 78 0.11 9.83 2.62
N GLY A 79 -1.15 9.53 2.30
CA GLY A 79 -1.86 10.21 1.21
C GLY A 79 -1.30 9.91 -0.18
N GLU A 80 -0.35 8.98 -0.28
CA GLU A 80 0.22 8.54 -1.54
C GLU A 80 -0.67 7.44 -2.13
N PRO A 81 -1.25 7.65 -3.33
CA PRO A 81 -1.79 6.54 -4.11
C PRO A 81 -0.68 5.50 -4.20
N CYS A 82 -0.97 4.26 -3.82
CA CYS A 82 0.02 3.22 -3.92
C CYS A 82 0.42 3.10 -5.39
N ARG A 83 1.60 3.65 -5.73
CA ARG A 83 2.13 3.60 -7.09
C ARG A 83 2.22 2.15 -7.54
N MET A 84 2.62 1.24 -6.66
CA MET A 84 2.56 -0.22 -6.86
C MET A 84 1.18 -0.81 -7.23
N LEU A 85 0.06 -0.13 -6.95
CA LEU A 85 -1.29 -0.52 -7.41
C LEU A 85 -1.71 0.15 -8.74
N LEU A 86 -1.06 1.24 -9.15
CA LEU A 86 -1.37 2.02 -10.37
C LEU A 86 -0.35 1.79 -11.51
N GLU A 87 0.91 1.61 -11.13
CA GLU A 87 2.11 1.36 -11.91
C GLU A 87 2.85 0.26 -11.13
N ALA A 88 2.48 -0.99 -11.39
CA ALA A 88 3.33 -2.12 -11.04
C ALA A 88 4.57 -2.08 -11.94
N ASP A 89 5.44 -1.09 -11.73
CA ASP A 89 6.81 -1.16 -12.22
C ASP A 89 7.61 -1.95 -11.18
N ASP A 90 7.91 -3.18 -11.56
CA ASP A 90 8.57 -4.25 -10.84
C ASP A 90 10.05 -3.97 -10.45
N GLU A 91 10.43 -2.72 -10.18
CA GLU A 91 11.78 -2.43 -9.67
C GLU A 91 11.80 -2.42 -8.15
N ALA A 92 11.67 -3.64 -7.60
CA ALA A 92 12.37 -3.92 -6.34
C ALA A 92 13.85 -3.58 -6.56
N PRO A 93 14.52 -2.87 -5.64
CA PRO A 93 15.96 -2.66 -5.76
C PRO A 93 16.62 -4.03 -5.89
N ALA A 94 17.38 -4.27 -6.94
CA ALA A 94 18.09 -5.53 -7.14
C ALA A 94 19.37 -5.55 -6.28
N GLY A 95 19.69 -6.69 -5.69
CA GLY A 95 20.88 -6.92 -4.88
C GLY A 95 20.66 -6.93 -3.37
N THR A 96 21.75 -6.90 -2.62
CA THR A 96 21.73 -6.81 -1.16
C THR A 96 21.78 -5.34 -0.73
N ASP A 97 20.91 -4.93 0.19
CA ASP A 97 20.98 -3.57 0.74
C ASP A 97 22.10 -3.43 1.79
N ALA A 98 22.30 -2.22 2.31
CA ALA A 98 23.33 -1.92 3.32
C ALA A 98 23.10 -2.66 4.66
N ASP A 99 21.85 -3.05 4.95
CA ASP A 99 21.47 -3.80 6.15
C ASP A 99 21.51 -5.34 5.94
N GLY A 100 21.93 -5.80 4.75
CA GLY A 100 22.20 -7.21 4.45
C GLY A 100 20.99 -8.02 3.97
N TYR A 101 19.88 -7.37 3.62
CA TYR A 101 18.71 -8.00 3.06
C TYR A 101 18.87 -8.27 1.56
N ASN A 102 18.60 -9.51 1.15
CA ASN A 102 18.57 -9.90 -0.25
C ASN A 102 17.26 -9.41 -0.93
N LEU A 103 17.32 -8.28 -1.62
CA LEU A 103 16.18 -7.66 -2.27
C LEU A 103 15.78 -8.36 -3.59
N ASP A 104 16.68 -9.17 -4.16
CA ASP A 104 16.36 -10.10 -5.27
C ASP A 104 15.41 -11.22 -4.81
N SER A 105 15.40 -11.49 -3.51
CA SER A 105 14.40 -12.34 -2.87
C SER A 105 13.22 -11.51 -2.43
N ARG A 106 12.02 -11.95 -2.82
CA ARG A 106 10.74 -11.44 -2.32
C ARG A 106 10.69 -11.40 -0.77
N TRP A 107 11.48 -12.24 -0.11
CA TRP A 107 11.62 -12.28 1.35
C TRP A 107 12.61 -11.26 1.91
N GLY A 108 13.78 -11.03 1.28
CA GLY A 108 14.71 -10.03 1.79
C GLY A 108 14.19 -8.60 1.53
N TYR A 109 13.52 -8.35 0.39
CA TYR A 109 12.77 -7.10 0.21
C TYR A 109 11.74 -6.87 1.32
N PHE A 110 11.02 -7.92 1.72
CA PHE A 110 10.04 -7.84 2.81
C PHE A 110 10.68 -7.62 4.19
N LEU A 111 11.83 -8.25 4.49
CA LEU A 111 12.53 -8.07 5.76
C LEU A 111 13.15 -6.67 5.89
N TRP A 112 13.76 -6.17 4.81
CA TRP A 112 14.23 -4.78 4.69
C TRP A 112 13.11 -3.79 4.99
N TRP A 113 11.97 -3.99 4.33
CA TRP A 113 10.79 -3.16 4.51
C TRP A 113 10.18 -3.31 5.92
N ARG A 114 10.12 -4.52 6.47
CA ARG A 114 9.63 -4.76 7.84
C ARG A 114 10.50 -4.00 8.85
N ASP A 115 11.81 -4.11 8.75
CA ASP A 115 12.69 -3.52 9.78
C ASP A 115 12.82 -1.99 9.63
N GLY A 116 12.62 -1.44 8.43
CA GLY A 116 12.51 0.01 8.22
C GLY A 116 11.20 0.64 8.72
N PHE A 117 10.08 -0.09 8.66
CA PHE A 117 8.75 0.45 9.00
C PHE A 117 8.20 0.03 10.38
N PHE A 118 8.75 -1.01 11.00
CA PHE A 118 8.29 -1.53 12.31
C PHE A 118 9.25 -1.25 13.47
N ARG A 119 10.29 -0.43 13.26
CA ARG A 119 11.17 0.05 14.33
C ARG A 119 10.48 1.06 15.25
#